data_AF-A0A2V6LMB3-F1
#
_entry.id   AF-A0A2V6LMB3-F1
#
_cell.length_a   1.000
_cell.length_b   1.000
_cell.length_c   1.000
_cell.angle_alpha   90.00
_cell.angle_beta   90.00
_cell.angle_gamma   90.00
#
_symmetry.space_group_name_H-M   'P 1'
#
loop_
_entity.id
_entity.type
_entity.pdbx_description
1 polymer ?
#
loop_
_entity_poly.entity_id
_entity_poly.type
_entity_poly.pdbx_seq_one_letter_code
_entity_poly.pdbx_strand_id
1 'polypeptide(L)' 'MDQVGFNVVLIEPEIPPNTGNIGRLCLAARSRLHLVKPLG' A
#
# COMPACT_ATOMS: atom_id res chain seq x y z
N MET A 1 -15.05 -10.56 -13.40
CA MET A 1 -14.26 -11.59 -12.67
C MET A 1 -13.63 -10.83 -11.52
N ASP A 2 -14.40 -10.68 -10.45
CA ASP A 2 -14.26 -9.56 -9.52
C ASP A 2 -13.38 -9.96 -8.35
N GLN A 3 -12.17 -10.42 -8.67
CA GLN A 3 -11.18 -10.70 -7.64
C GLN A 3 -10.66 -9.38 -7.09
N VAL A 4 -11.28 -8.94 -5.99
CA VAL A 4 -10.82 -7.83 -5.16
C VAL A 4 -9.57 -8.31 -4.42
N GLY A 5 -8.41 -7.70 -4.68
CA GLY A 5 -7.17 -8.04 -3.98
C GLY A 5 -7.16 -7.59 -2.52
N PHE A 6 -6.02 -7.77 -1.86
CA PHE A 6 -5.88 -7.46 -0.43
C PHE A 6 -5.91 -5.96 -0.15
N ASN A 7 -6.28 -5.60 1.08
CA ASN A 7 -6.03 -4.27 1.61
C ASN A 7 -4.71 -4.31 2.39
N VAL A 8 -3.71 -3.60 1.89
CA VAL A 8 -2.39 -3.47 2.53
C VAL A 8 -2.35 -2.11 3.21
N VAL A 9 -2.05 -2.08 4.51
CA VAL A 9 -2.01 -0.85 5.31
C VAL A 9 -0.60 -0.64 5.81
N LEU A 10 0.01 0.50 5.46
CA LEU A 10 1.27 0.94 6.04
C LEU A 10 0.98 2.01 7.09
N ILE A 11 1.27 1.68 8.34
CA ILE A 11 1.19 2.58 9.49
C ILE A 11 2.54 3.28 9.62
N GLU A 12 2.52 4.61 9.60
CA GLU A 12 3.69 5.48 9.79
C GLU A 12 4.90 5.10 8.92
N PRO A 13 4.77 4.97 7.58
CA PRO A 13 5.88 4.57 6.75
C PRO A 13 6.95 5.68 6.68
N GLU A 14 8.14 5.39 7.19
CA GLU A 14 9.27 6.33 7.26
C GLU A 14 10.16 6.32 6.00
N ILE A 15 10.28 5.18 5.33
CA ILE A 15 11.24 4.96 4.22
C ILE A 15 10.51 5.07 2.86
N PRO A 16 10.70 6.15 2.08
CA PRO A 16 9.94 6.35 0.83
C PRO A 16 10.15 5.24 -0.22
N PRO A 17 11.38 4.72 -0.44
CA PRO A 17 11.59 3.61 -1.36
C PRO A 17 10.75 2.36 -1.06
N ASN A 18 10.55 2.02 0.22
CA ASN A 18 9.75 0.86 0.61
C ASN A 18 8.28 1.04 0.23
N THR A 19 7.73 2.22 0.49
CA THR A 19 6.34 2.57 0.11
C THR A 19 6.15 2.46 -1.40
N GLY A 20 7.10 2.95 -2.19
CA GLY A 20 7.06 2.84 -3.65
C GLY A 20 7.14 1.40 -4.16
N ASN A 21 7.98 0.56 -3.55
CA ASN A 21 8.06 -0.87 -3.88
C ASN A 21 6.75 -1.60 -3.56
N ILE A 22 6.17 -1.34 -2.38
CA ILE A 22 4.91 -1.94 -1.95
C ILE A 22 3.74 -1.47 -2.81
N GLY A 23 3.72 -0.20 -3.24
CA GLY A 23 2.72 0.31 -4.18
C GLY A 23 2.74 -0.41 -5.52
N ARG A 24 3.93 -0.67 -6.08
CA ARG A 24 4.09 -1.46 -7.31
C ARG A 24 3.60 -2.90 -7.15
N LEU A 25 3.90 -3.52 -6.01
CA LEU A 25 3.38 -4.85 -5.69
C LEU A 25 1.85 -4.85 -5.61
N CYS A 26 1.26 -3.87 -4.92
CA CYS A 26 -0.19 -3.77 -4.79
C CYS A 26 -0.86 -3.63 -6.16
N LEU A 27 -0.30 -2.82 -7.06
CA LEU A 27 -0.79 -2.69 -8.43
C LEU A 27 -0.75 -4.03 -9.18
N ALA A 28 0.38 -4.74 -9.14
CA ALA A 28 0.53 -6.04 -9.80
C ALA A 28 -0.41 -7.11 -9.22
N ALA A 29 -0.66 -7.07 -7.91
CA ALA A 29 -1.52 -8.00 -7.19
C ALA A 29 -3.00 -7.58 -7.14
N ARG A 30 -3.41 -6.54 -7.87
CA ARG A 30 -4.78 -5.98 -7.84
C ARG A 30 -5.27 -5.66 -6.41
N SER A 31 -4.33 -5.28 -5.55
CA SER A 31 -4.53 -4.99 -4.13
C SER A 31 -4.52 -3.48 -3.91
N ARG A 32 -5.16 -3.02 -2.82
CA ARG A 32 -5.25 -1.60 -2.45
C ARG A 32 -4.24 -1.28 -1.36
N LEU A 33 -3.44 -0.23 -1.58
CA LEU A 33 -2.51 0.30 -0.59
C LEU A 33 -3.14 1.48 0.16
N HIS A 34 -3.14 1.42 1.49
CA HIS A 34 -3.54 2.49 2.39
C HIS A 34 -2.31 2.98 3.15
N LEU A 35 -2.08 4.28 3.13
CA LEU A 35 -1.00 4.91 3.89
C LEU A 35 -1.63 5.69 5.04
N VAL A 36 -1.26 5.35 6.27
CA VAL A 36 -1.67 6.08 7.46
C VAL A 36 -0.45 6.81 8.00
N LYS A 37 -0.54 8.13 8.10
CA LYS A 37 0.47 8.98 8.74
C LYS A 37 -0.17 9.76 9.89
N PRO A 38 0.61 10.23 10.88
CA PRO A 38 0.09 11.16 11.86
C PRO A 38 -0.51 12.37 11.14
N LEU A 39 -1.70 12.81 11.57
CA LEU A 39 -2.21 14.13 11.25
C LEU A 39 -1.51 15.11 12.20
N GLY A 40 -0.34 15.57 11.79
CA GLY A 40 0.51 16.51 12.51
C GLY A 40 1.28 17.38 11.53
#